data_AF-A0A2T4LS66-F1
#
_entry.id   AF-A0A2T4LS66-F1
#
_cell.length_a   1.000
_cell.length_b   1.000
_cell.length_c   1.000
_cell.angle_alpha   90.00
_cell.angle_beta   90.00
_cell.angle_gamma   90.00
#
_symmetry.space_group_name_H-M   'P 1'
#
loop_
_entity.id
_entity.type
_entity.pdbx_description
1 polymer ?
#
loop_
_entity_poly.entity_id
_entity_poly.type
_entity_poly.pdbx_seq_one_letter_code
_entity_poly.pdbx_strand_id
1 'polypeptide(L)'
;MKRFLLYVIVLLCIVLIVPIKEFTPLENLQQQFKAKVDSWSSSEQSQTQNALKVPDEQEFALNNIQMNMSKAEVERKLGKAKRVTSNEYGTQWYAYYSENYRSFIMVSYIKGKVNGLYSNQNVISSKSKIKYSTPKDIVRERLGDPITTKRKGHLSMDVRDNEFDNFKKDNIYTTAFYDKHNDNNLTALLLVSEKMENRLQNQYATPSRNLAKSFELQNFDLVNAERVQHGLNTLDYSETISDTARKHSNDMAENNYFDHNNQSGDSPFDRLEQDGHDFNAAGENLAYGQPSSIYAHQGLMNSLGHRKNILKKEFNTLGVGVDFNEHKQPYWTENYTG
;
A
#
# COMPACT_ATOMS: atom_id res chain seq x y z
N MET A 1 30.68 -34.55 73.23
CA MET A 1 30.05 -34.28 74.55
C MET A 1 29.55 -32.84 74.51
N LYS A 2 28.32 -32.44 74.79
CA LYS A 2 27.08 -33.07 75.26
C LYS A 2 25.95 -32.08 74.90
N ARG A 3 24.83 -32.60 74.37
CA ARG A 3 23.41 -32.31 74.72
C ARG A 3 22.87 -30.89 74.47
N PHE A 4 21.84 -30.68 73.63
CA PHE A 4 20.41 -31.09 73.64
C PHE A 4 19.48 -29.94 74.11
N LEU A 5 18.23 -29.96 73.60
CA LEU A 5 17.03 -29.16 73.93
C LEU A 5 16.89 -27.79 73.22
N LEU A 6 16.13 -27.68 72.12
CA LEU A 6 14.65 -27.68 71.99
C LEU A 6 14.01 -26.39 72.53
N TYR A 7 13.71 -25.42 71.66
CA TYR A 7 12.48 -24.63 71.74
C TYR A 7 11.99 -24.27 70.35
N VAL A 8 10.71 -24.57 70.16
CA VAL A 8 9.90 -24.45 68.97
C VAL A 8 8.94 -23.26 69.19
N ILE A 9 8.55 -22.61 68.09
CA ILE A 9 7.38 -21.74 67.87
C ILE A 9 7.55 -20.21 68.06
N VAL A 10 7.64 -19.59 66.87
CA VAL A 10 6.88 -18.44 66.37
C VAL A 10 7.27 -17.05 66.88
N LEU A 11 7.91 -16.28 65.98
CA LEU A 11 7.48 -14.90 65.72
C LEU A 11 7.75 -14.50 64.26
N LEU A 12 6.64 -14.30 63.54
CA LEU A 12 6.42 -13.58 62.27
C LEU A 12 7.64 -13.25 61.38
N CYS A 13 7.81 -14.01 60.30
CA CYS A 13 8.40 -13.50 59.07
C CYS A 13 7.38 -12.60 58.36
N ILE A 14 7.57 -11.27 58.44
CA ILE A 14 7.00 -10.36 57.44
C ILE A 14 7.80 -10.59 56.16
N VAL A 15 7.29 -11.45 55.28
CA VAL A 15 7.74 -11.50 53.89
C VAL A 15 7.12 -10.28 53.20
N LEU A 16 7.93 -9.26 53.00
CA LEU A 16 7.65 -8.21 52.01
C LEU A 16 7.55 -8.90 50.64
N ILE A 17 6.33 -9.21 50.21
CA ILE A 17 6.03 -9.52 48.81
C ILE A 17 6.23 -8.21 48.05
N VAL A 18 7.45 -7.96 47.59
CA VAL A 18 7.67 -7.02 46.50
C VAL A 18 7.12 -7.71 45.26
N PRO A 19 6.05 -7.22 44.61
CA PRO A 19 5.61 -7.79 43.36
C PRO A 19 6.74 -7.59 42.34
N ILE A 20 7.35 -8.69 41.92
CA ILE A 20 8.26 -8.69 40.77
C ILE A 20 7.39 -8.27 39.59
N LYS A 21 7.62 -7.05 39.06
CA LYS A 21 7.02 -6.62 37.79
C LYS A 21 7.42 -7.65 36.75
N GLU A 22 6.44 -8.42 36.29
CA GLU A 22 6.62 -9.38 35.20
C GLU A 22 7.24 -8.65 34.00
N PHE A 23 8.26 -9.28 33.43
CA PHE A 23 8.98 -8.79 32.26
C PHE A 23 8.03 -8.86 31.04
N THR A 24 7.26 -7.80 30.83
CA THR A 24 6.36 -7.56 29.68
C THR A 24 7.00 -7.64 28.27
N PRO A 25 8.33 -7.55 28.06
CA PRO A 25 8.90 -7.67 26.71
C PRO A 25 8.69 -9.05 26.07
N LEU A 26 8.69 -10.14 26.86
CA LEU A 26 8.64 -11.50 26.30
C LEU A 26 7.24 -11.88 25.84
N GLU A 27 6.20 -11.43 26.55
CA GLU A 27 4.81 -11.65 26.16
C GLU A 27 4.45 -10.85 24.91
N ASN A 28 4.89 -9.60 24.81
CA ASN A 28 4.75 -8.80 23.59
C ASN A 28 5.47 -9.44 22.41
N LEU A 29 6.67 -9.97 22.61
CA LEU A 29 7.41 -10.69 21.56
C LEU A 29 6.69 -11.97 21.15
N GLN A 30 6.15 -12.74 22.10
CA GLN A 30 5.38 -13.95 21.81
C GLN A 30 4.07 -13.64 21.10
N GLN A 31 3.36 -12.57 21.47
CA GLN A 31 2.15 -12.12 20.80
C GLN A 31 2.44 -11.61 19.39
N GLN A 32 3.51 -10.84 19.20
CA GLN A 32 3.97 -10.41 17.87
C GLN A 32 4.36 -11.60 17.00
N PHE A 33 5.09 -12.57 17.57
CA PHE A 33 5.50 -13.77 16.85
C PHE A 33 4.27 -14.62 16.49
N LYS A 34 3.33 -14.79 17.42
CA LYS A 34 2.08 -15.51 17.19
C LYS A 34 1.22 -14.82 16.13
N ALA A 35 1.08 -13.50 16.19
CA ALA A 35 0.38 -12.73 15.14
C ALA A 35 1.07 -12.85 13.77
N LYS A 36 2.41 -12.93 13.74
CA LYS A 36 3.20 -13.11 12.51
C LYS A 36 3.06 -14.54 11.95
N VAL A 37 2.99 -15.55 12.82
CA VAL A 37 2.73 -16.95 12.45
C VAL A 37 1.28 -17.14 12.00
N ASP A 38 0.32 -16.54 12.69
CA ASP A 38 -1.10 -16.61 12.34
C ASP A 38 -1.38 -15.87 11.02
N SER A 39 -0.72 -14.72 10.77
CA SER A 39 -0.81 -14.03 9.48
C SER A 39 -0.16 -14.83 8.34
N TRP A 40 0.98 -15.48 8.60
CA TRP A 40 1.61 -16.40 7.65
C TRP A 40 0.71 -17.60 7.34
N SER A 41 0.17 -18.26 8.36
CA SER A 41 -0.73 -19.42 8.21
C SER A 41 -2.03 -19.04 7.47
N SER A 42 -2.58 -17.86 7.76
CA SER A 42 -3.77 -17.34 7.06
C SER A 42 -3.47 -17.02 5.60
N SER A 43 -2.26 -16.55 5.31
CA SER A 43 -1.80 -16.30 3.94
C SER A 43 -1.56 -17.59 3.15
N GLU A 44 -1.10 -18.67 3.79
CA GLU A 44 -0.93 -19.98 3.17
C GLU A 44 -2.27 -20.68 2.92
N GLN A 45 -3.23 -20.61 3.84
CA GLN A 45 -4.54 -21.25 3.67
C GLN A 45 -5.38 -20.63 2.54
N SER A 46 -5.11 -19.39 2.14
CA SER A 46 -5.78 -18.75 1.00
C SER A 46 -5.12 -19.05 -0.37
N GLN A 47 -3.96 -19.73 -0.41
CA GLN A 47 -3.16 -19.96 -1.62
C GLN A 47 -3.39 -21.33 -2.29
N THR A 48 -4.61 -21.86 -2.27
CA THR A 48 -4.96 -23.07 -3.05
C THR A 48 -5.25 -22.78 -4.54
N GLN A 49 -4.71 -21.69 -5.10
CA GLN A 49 -4.72 -21.45 -6.55
C GLN A 49 -3.32 -21.10 -7.06
N ASN A 50 -2.65 -22.12 -7.61
CA ASN A 50 -1.36 -22.10 -8.33
C ASN A 50 -0.15 -21.55 -7.57
N ALA A 51 0.75 -22.45 -7.15
CA ALA A 51 2.06 -22.10 -6.60
C ALA A 51 2.79 -21.05 -7.47
N LEU A 52 3.38 -20.04 -6.82
CA LEU A 52 4.17 -19.00 -7.49
C LEU A 52 5.43 -19.62 -8.10
N LYS A 53 5.66 -19.35 -9.38
CA LYS A 53 6.81 -19.85 -10.14
C LYS A 53 7.88 -18.78 -10.23
N VAL A 54 9.11 -19.16 -9.95
CA VAL A 54 10.27 -18.29 -10.21
C VAL A 54 10.35 -18.02 -11.72
N PRO A 55 10.46 -16.75 -12.14
CA PRO A 55 10.61 -16.41 -13.56
C PRO A 55 11.95 -16.89 -14.13
N ASP A 56 11.93 -17.35 -15.39
CA ASP A 56 13.13 -17.87 -16.06
C ASP A 56 14.01 -16.73 -16.62
N GLU A 57 13.38 -15.78 -17.34
CA GLU A 57 14.07 -14.77 -18.14
C GLU A 57 14.34 -13.45 -17.40
N GLN A 58 13.51 -13.08 -16.42
CA GLN A 58 13.55 -11.79 -15.74
C GLN A 58 13.61 -11.92 -14.22
N GLU A 59 13.92 -10.84 -13.52
CA GLU A 59 14.13 -10.89 -12.06
C GLU A 59 12.85 -11.25 -11.28
N PHE A 60 11.73 -10.61 -11.61
CA PHE A 60 10.48 -10.71 -10.85
C PHE A 60 9.32 -11.20 -11.70
N ALA A 61 8.39 -11.91 -11.08
CA ALA A 61 7.04 -12.10 -11.57
C ALA A 61 6.06 -11.76 -10.44
N LEU A 62 4.92 -11.16 -10.80
CA LEU A 62 3.84 -10.86 -9.86
C LEU A 62 2.64 -11.74 -10.23
N ASN A 63 2.20 -12.60 -9.32
CA ASN A 63 1.11 -13.55 -9.54
C ASN A 63 1.29 -14.37 -10.84
N ASN A 64 2.52 -14.88 -11.08
CA ASN A 64 2.93 -15.59 -12.29
C ASN A 64 2.82 -14.79 -13.61
N ILE A 65 2.66 -13.47 -13.54
CA ILE A 65 2.68 -12.56 -14.68
C ILE A 65 4.07 -11.92 -14.80
N GLN A 66 4.58 -11.92 -16.02
CA GLN A 66 5.89 -11.41 -16.39
C GLN A 66 5.78 -10.29 -17.43
N MET A 67 6.85 -9.51 -17.59
CA MET A 67 6.91 -8.49 -18.64
C MET A 67 6.85 -9.19 -20.01
N ASN A 68 6.41 -8.48 -21.04
CA ASN A 68 6.27 -9.01 -22.42
C ASN A 68 5.29 -10.18 -22.63
N MET A 69 4.66 -10.73 -21.58
CA MET A 69 3.50 -11.61 -21.74
C MET A 69 2.41 -10.90 -22.54
N SER A 70 1.70 -11.62 -23.40
CA SER A 70 0.55 -11.05 -24.11
C SER A 70 -0.65 -10.90 -23.19
N LYS A 71 -1.52 -9.94 -23.48
CA LYS A 71 -2.79 -9.76 -22.77
C LYS A 71 -3.62 -11.05 -22.75
N ALA A 72 -3.65 -11.81 -23.86
CA ALA A 72 -4.35 -13.09 -23.93
C ALA A 72 -3.75 -14.16 -22.98
N GLU A 73 -2.43 -14.18 -22.78
CA GLU A 73 -1.80 -15.06 -21.79
C GLU A 73 -2.11 -14.64 -20.36
N VAL A 74 -2.15 -13.32 -20.09
CA VAL A 74 -2.56 -12.80 -18.78
C VAL A 74 -4.01 -13.17 -18.49
N GLU A 75 -4.93 -12.93 -19.42
CA GLU A 75 -6.35 -13.23 -19.24
C GLU A 75 -6.64 -14.73 -19.13
N ARG A 76 -5.81 -15.59 -19.74
CA ARG A 76 -5.90 -17.04 -19.54
C ARG A 76 -5.51 -17.46 -18.12
N LYS A 77 -4.61 -16.71 -17.47
CA LYS A 77 -4.14 -16.99 -16.11
C LYS A 77 -5.03 -16.36 -15.04
N LEU A 78 -5.46 -15.12 -15.26
CA LEU A 78 -6.14 -14.30 -14.25
C LEU A 78 -7.63 -14.08 -14.52
N GLY A 79 -8.14 -14.53 -15.67
CA GLY A 79 -9.46 -14.19 -16.15
C GLY A 79 -9.53 -12.75 -16.70
N LYS A 80 -10.75 -12.23 -16.82
CA LYS A 80 -10.96 -10.84 -17.29
C LYS A 80 -10.60 -9.84 -16.20
N ALA A 81 -10.05 -8.70 -16.61
CA ALA A 81 -9.81 -7.58 -15.70
C ALA A 81 -11.11 -7.14 -15.02
N LYS A 82 -11.03 -6.86 -13.73
CA LYS A 82 -12.14 -6.37 -12.90
C LYS A 82 -12.36 -4.88 -13.09
N ARG A 83 -11.28 -4.14 -13.33
CA ARG A 83 -11.31 -2.70 -13.63
C ARG A 83 -10.27 -2.33 -14.66
N VAL A 84 -10.58 -1.33 -15.48
CA VAL A 84 -9.63 -0.70 -16.41
C VAL A 84 -9.66 0.80 -16.18
N THR A 85 -8.50 1.40 -15.94
CA THR A 85 -8.36 2.83 -15.63
C THR A 85 -7.18 3.42 -16.41
N SER A 86 -7.27 4.68 -16.83
CA SER A 86 -6.14 5.39 -17.44
C SER A 86 -5.03 5.64 -16.42
N ASN A 87 -3.79 5.75 -16.87
CA ASN A 87 -2.65 5.94 -15.97
C ASN A 87 -1.71 7.07 -16.41
N GLU A 88 -0.73 7.36 -15.56
CA GLU A 88 0.23 8.46 -15.70
C GLU A 88 1.12 8.34 -16.95
N TYR A 89 1.22 7.13 -17.52
CA TYR A 89 2.03 6.84 -18.71
C TYR A 89 1.26 7.04 -20.02
N GLY A 90 0.02 7.53 -19.95
CA GLY A 90 -0.87 7.61 -21.11
C GLY A 90 -1.21 6.22 -21.67
N THR A 91 -1.28 5.21 -20.80
CA THR A 91 -1.82 3.87 -21.10
C THR A 91 -2.95 3.57 -20.12
N GLN A 92 -3.20 2.30 -19.82
CA GLN A 92 -4.22 1.85 -18.88
C GLN A 92 -3.65 0.83 -17.91
N TRP A 93 -4.08 0.90 -16.65
CA TRP A 93 -3.98 -0.18 -15.68
C TRP A 93 -5.21 -1.08 -15.78
N TYR A 94 -4.96 -2.39 -15.83
CA TYR A 94 -5.96 -3.44 -15.77
C TYR A 94 -5.82 -4.12 -14.42
N ALA A 95 -6.80 -3.96 -13.54
CA ALA A 95 -6.81 -4.57 -12.21
C ALA A 95 -7.39 -5.98 -12.28
N TYR A 96 -6.67 -6.94 -11.72
CA TYR A 96 -7.08 -8.34 -11.61
C TYR A 96 -7.00 -8.75 -10.14
N TYR A 97 -7.99 -9.51 -9.68
CA TYR A 97 -8.02 -10.11 -8.36
C TYR A 97 -9.08 -11.21 -8.32
N SER A 98 -8.93 -12.16 -7.41
CA SER A 98 -9.95 -13.16 -7.08
C SER A 98 -10.80 -12.67 -5.91
N GLU A 99 -12.09 -13.01 -5.97
CA GLU A 99 -13.07 -12.69 -4.91
C GLU A 99 -12.95 -11.22 -4.44
N ASN A 100 -12.81 -11.02 -3.12
CA ASN A 100 -12.64 -9.74 -2.45
C ASN A 100 -11.16 -9.33 -2.48
N TYR A 101 -10.65 -8.85 -3.61
CA TYR A 101 -9.29 -8.31 -3.78
C TYR A 101 -8.10 -9.24 -3.45
N ARG A 102 -8.32 -10.56 -3.30
CA ARG A 102 -7.23 -11.51 -3.09
C ARG A 102 -6.34 -11.58 -4.33
N SER A 103 -5.03 -11.71 -4.11
CA SER A 103 -4.03 -11.78 -5.18
C SER A 103 -4.09 -10.61 -6.19
N PHE A 104 -4.52 -9.44 -5.71
CA PHE A 104 -4.57 -8.19 -6.45
C PHE A 104 -3.27 -7.88 -7.20
N ILE A 105 -3.42 -7.56 -8.48
CA ILE A 105 -2.35 -7.11 -9.37
C ILE A 105 -2.91 -6.13 -10.40
N MET A 106 -2.16 -5.08 -10.69
CA MET A 106 -2.41 -4.20 -11.83
C MET A 106 -1.42 -4.47 -12.96
N VAL A 107 -1.92 -4.55 -14.20
CA VAL A 107 -1.11 -4.81 -15.39
C VAL A 107 -1.36 -3.72 -16.43
N SER A 108 -0.30 -3.17 -17.01
CA SER A 108 -0.37 -2.20 -18.10
C SER A 108 0.24 -2.78 -19.36
N TYR A 109 -0.34 -2.44 -20.51
CA TYR A 109 0.05 -2.99 -21.81
C TYR A 109 0.49 -1.91 -22.80
N ILE A 110 1.45 -2.25 -23.65
CA ILE A 110 1.75 -1.51 -24.89
C ILE A 110 1.68 -2.52 -26.03
N LYS A 111 0.87 -2.23 -27.05
CA LYS A 111 0.63 -3.12 -28.20
C LYS A 111 0.28 -4.56 -27.75
N GLY A 112 -0.57 -4.68 -26.73
CA GLY A 112 -1.04 -5.98 -26.21
C GLY A 112 -0.01 -6.78 -25.41
N LYS A 113 1.17 -6.22 -25.08
CA LYS A 113 2.21 -6.86 -24.27
C LYS A 113 2.42 -6.15 -22.95
N VAL A 114 2.63 -6.91 -21.86
CA VAL A 114 2.87 -6.37 -20.51
C VAL A 114 4.08 -5.43 -20.52
N ASN A 115 3.87 -4.20 -20.05
CA ASN A 115 4.87 -3.16 -19.93
C ASN A 115 4.86 -2.45 -18.56
N GLY A 116 3.89 -2.78 -17.71
CA GLY A 116 3.89 -2.39 -16.30
C GLY A 116 3.18 -3.45 -15.46
N LEU A 117 3.68 -3.65 -14.24
CA LEU A 117 3.10 -4.56 -13.24
C LEU A 117 3.16 -3.91 -11.86
N TYR A 118 2.11 -4.05 -11.07
CA TYR A 118 2.10 -3.64 -9.67
C TYR A 118 1.33 -4.62 -8.81
N SER A 119 1.83 -4.89 -7.59
CA SER A 119 1.06 -5.55 -6.54
C SER A 119 1.62 -5.19 -5.16
N ASN A 120 0.71 -5.03 -4.18
CA ASN A 120 0.97 -4.95 -2.74
C ASN A 120 0.55 -6.24 -2.00
N GLN A 121 0.41 -7.35 -2.72
CA GLN A 121 -0.02 -8.63 -2.15
C GLN A 121 1.16 -9.61 -2.01
N ASN A 122 0.95 -10.67 -1.23
CA ASN A 122 1.88 -11.80 -1.16
C ASN A 122 1.86 -12.68 -2.43
N VAL A 123 2.22 -12.09 -3.57
CA VAL A 123 2.25 -12.72 -4.90
C VAL A 123 3.58 -12.50 -5.63
N ILE A 124 4.61 -12.04 -4.93
CA ILE A 124 5.94 -11.76 -5.48
C ILE A 124 6.76 -13.05 -5.54
N SER A 125 7.30 -13.34 -6.72
CA SER A 125 8.30 -14.39 -6.94
C SER A 125 9.50 -13.83 -7.71
N SER A 126 10.72 -14.28 -7.39
CA SER A 126 11.93 -13.78 -8.03
C SER A 126 13.07 -14.79 -8.06
N LYS A 127 14.03 -14.56 -8.97
CA LYS A 127 15.28 -15.34 -9.08
C LYS A 127 16.16 -15.13 -7.85
N SER A 128 16.18 -13.91 -7.32
CA SER A 128 16.92 -13.55 -6.12
C SER A 128 16.22 -13.93 -4.81
N LYS A 129 15.17 -14.76 -4.84
CA LYS A 129 14.43 -15.21 -3.64
C LYS A 129 13.87 -14.04 -2.79
N ILE A 130 13.68 -12.89 -3.40
CA ILE A 130 12.95 -11.75 -2.84
C ILE A 130 11.46 -12.06 -3.00
N LYS A 131 10.75 -11.96 -1.89
CA LYS A 131 9.30 -12.16 -1.74
C LYS A 131 8.71 -11.04 -0.90
N TYR A 132 7.39 -11.00 -0.77
CA TYR A 132 6.71 -10.14 0.21
C TYR A 132 7.33 -10.33 1.60
N SER A 133 7.47 -9.24 2.34
CA SER A 133 8.17 -9.15 3.62
C SER A 133 9.68 -9.45 3.61
N THR A 134 10.35 -9.40 2.47
CA THR A 134 11.83 -9.45 2.46
C THR A 134 12.38 -8.14 3.06
N PRO A 135 13.30 -8.18 4.03
CA PRO A 135 13.90 -6.99 4.61
C PRO A 135 14.64 -6.12 3.57
N LYS A 136 14.57 -4.78 3.72
CA LYS A 136 15.18 -3.82 2.79
C LYS A 136 16.68 -4.01 2.55
N ASP A 137 17.44 -4.30 3.60
CA ASP A 137 18.87 -4.59 3.53
C ASP A 137 19.14 -5.83 2.67
N ILE A 138 18.34 -6.88 2.83
CA ILE A 138 18.41 -8.10 2.01
C ILE A 138 17.99 -7.83 0.55
N VAL A 139 17.01 -6.95 0.31
CA VAL A 139 16.65 -6.52 -1.05
C VAL A 139 17.85 -5.85 -1.73
N ARG A 140 18.52 -4.92 -1.04
CA ARG A 140 19.71 -4.23 -1.57
C ARG A 140 20.92 -5.16 -1.74
N GLU A 141 21.16 -6.06 -0.79
CA GLU A 141 22.21 -7.08 -0.91
C GLU A 141 22.06 -7.89 -2.20
N ARG A 142 20.82 -8.23 -2.56
CA ARG A 142 20.53 -9.14 -3.68
C ARG A 142 20.32 -8.44 -5.02
N LEU A 143 19.81 -7.21 -5.04
CA LEU A 143 19.59 -6.43 -6.26
C LEU A 143 20.74 -5.47 -6.58
N GLY A 144 21.65 -5.23 -5.62
CA GLY A 144 22.69 -4.21 -5.72
C GLY A 144 22.21 -2.83 -5.27
N ASP A 145 22.97 -1.79 -5.63
CA ASP A 145 22.66 -0.43 -5.22
C ASP A 145 21.45 0.15 -5.98
N PRO A 146 20.52 0.83 -5.28
CA PRO A 146 19.45 1.59 -5.93
C PRO A 146 20.01 2.68 -6.85
N ILE A 147 19.31 2.94 -7.96
CA ILE A 147 19.60 4.09 -8.81
C ILE A 147 19.25 5.37 -8.05
N THR A 148 20.07 6.39 -8.20
CA THR A 148 19.84 7.70 -7.57
C THR A 148 19.13 8.68 -8.48
N THR A 149 19.19 8.46 -9.79
CA THR A 149 18.56 9.35 -10.77
C THR A 149 17.78 8.58 -11.83
N LYS A 150 16.68 9.15 -12.30
CA LYS A 150 15.89 8.65 -13.42
C LYS A 150 15.73 9.76 -14.46
N ARG A 151 16.01 9.43 -15.72
CA ARG A 151 15.84 10.37 -16.84
C ARG A 151 14.40 10.36 -17.32
N LYS A 152 13.77 11.53 -17.43
CA LYS A 152 12.47 11.75 -18.07
C LYS A 152 12.63 12.80 -19.16
N GLY A 153 12.66 12.37 -20.42
CA GLY A 153 12.98 13.25 -21.55
C GLY A 153 14.36 13.90 -21.40
N HIS A 154 14.38 15.22 -21.24
CA HIS A 154 15.60 16.01 -21.00
C HIS A 154 15.89 16.25 -19.51
N LEU A 155 14.95 15.91 -18.62
CA LEU A 155 15.08 16.06 -17.18
C LEU A 155 15.81 14.85 -16.57
N SER A 156 16.76 15.12 -15.68
CA SER A 156 17.29 14.10 -14.75
C SER A 156 16.68 14.36 -13.38
N MET A 157 15.90 13.41 -12.88
CA MET A 157 15.23 13.53 -11.58
C MET A 157 15.99 12.74 -10.53
N ASP A 158 16.15 13.31 -9.33
CA ASP A 158 16.52 12.55 -8.13
C ASP A 158 15.35 11.61 -7.77
N VAL A 159 15.65 10.33 -7.54
CA VAL A 159 14.65 9.31 -7.20
C VAL A 159 15.00 8.58 -5.90
N ARG A 160 15.91 9.14 -5.09
CA ARG A 160 16.21 8.63 -3.76
C ARG A 160 15.03 8.91 -2.83
N ASP A 161 14.64 7.90 -2.07
CA ASP A 161 13.60 7.99 -1.06
C ASP A 161 13.93 7.05 0.12
N ASN A 162 13.38 7.34 1.29
CA ASN A 162 13.55 6.49 2.46
C ASN A 162 12.55 5.33 2.48
N GLU A 163 11.38 5.52 1.87
CA GLU A 163 10.24 4.60 1.87
C GLU A 163 10.23 3.62 0.70
N PHE A 164 10.97 3.91 -0.37
CA PHE A 164 11.17 2.99 -1.49
C PHE A 164 12.55 3.10 -2.10
N ASP A 165 13.00 2.02 -2.74
CA ASP A 165 14.20 2.00 -3.58
C ASP A 165 13.80 1.85 -5.04
N ASN A 166 14.55 2.50 -5.94
CA ASN A 166 14.43 2.30 -7.38
C ASN A 166 15.63 1.49 -7.87
N PHE A 167 15.39 0.43 -8.63
CA PHE A 167 16.41 -0.36 -9.31
C PHE A 167 16.17 -0.32 -10.82
N LYS A 168 17.22 -0.54 -11.61
CA LYS A 168 17.11 -0.71 -13.07
C LYS A 168 17.96 -1.89 -13.52
N LYS A 169 17.33 -2.85 -14.18
CA LYS A 169 17.99 -4.02 -14.79
C LYS A 169 17.22 -4.45 -16.03
N ASP A 170 17.91 -4.84 -17.09
CA ASP A 170 17.32 -5.37 -18.34
C ASP A 170 16.18 -4.51 -18.91
N ASN A 171 16.36 -3.18 -18.90
CA ASN A 171 15.37 -2.18 -19.34
C ASN A 171 14.05 -2.20 -18.56
N ILE A 172 14.06 -2.68 -17.30
CA ILE A 172 12.93 -2.63 -16.39
C ILE A 172 13.34 -1.81 -15.17
N TYR A 173 12.56 -0.77 -14.88
CA TYR A 173 12.61 -0.08 -13.59
C TYR A 173 11.79 -0.87 -12.59
N THR A 174 12.37 -1.16 -11.43
CA THR A 174 11.68 -1.81 -10.31
C THR A 174 11.70 -0.86 -9.12
N THR A 175 10.52 -0.40 -8.70
CA THR A 175 10.35 0.32 -7.43
C THR A 175 9.94 -0.67 -6.36
N ALA A 176 10.75 -0.78 -5.30
CA ALA A 176 10.50 -1.62 -4.14
C ALA A 176 10.04 -0.75 -2.97
N PHE A 177 8.77 -0.91 -2.57
CA PHE A 177 8.17 -0.14 -1.47
C PHE A 177 8.31 -0.89 -0.15
N TYR A 178 8.68 -0.17 0.91
CA TYR A 178 8.93 -0.75 2.22
C TYR A 178 7.97 -0.17 3.26
N ASP A 179 7.59 -1.00 4.23
CA ASP A 179 6.87 -0.54 5.42
C ASP A 179 7.87 -0.13 6.51
N LYS A 180 8.04 1.17 6.71
CA LYS A 180 8.96 1.69 7.75
C LYS A 180 8.50 1.41 9.18
N HIS A 181 7.24 1.01 9.35
CA HIS A 181 6.64 0.63 10.63
C HIS A 181 6.58 -0.88 10.84
N ASN A 182 7.14 -1.67 9.91
CA ASN A 182 7.26 -3.13 9.98
C ASN A 182 8.64 -3.58 9.50
N ASP A 183 9.68 -3.22 10.26
CA ASP A 183 11.09 -3.58 10.03
C ASP A 183 11.66 -3.18 8.66
N ASN A 184 11.08 -2.18 7.97
CA ASN A 184 11.41 -1.87 6.57
C ASN A 184 11.30 -3.08 5.63
N ASN A 185 10.29 -3.93 5.88
CA ASN A 185 10.02 -5.08 5.04
C ASN A 185 9.35 -4.66 3.72
N LEU A 186 9.71 -5.34 2.63
CA LEU A 186 9.10 -5.15 1.30
C LEU A 186 7.59 -5.44 1.34
N THR A 187 6.77 -4.49 0.91
CA THR A 187 5.30 -4.65 0.85
C THR A 187 4.75 -4.62 -0.56
N ALA A 188 5.39 -3.90 -1.48
CA ALA A 188 4.91 -3.80 -2.85
C ALA A 188 6.05 -3.69 -3.86
N LEU A 189 5.77 -4.11 -5.10
CA LEU A 189 6.64 -3.89 -6.25
C LEU A 189 5.86 -3.18 -7.36
N LEU A 190 6.48 -2.16 -7.95
CA LEU A 190 6.08 -1.58 -9.23
C LEU A 190 7.18 -1.83 -10.26
N LEU A 191 6.87 -2.60 -11.29
CA LEU A 191 7.75 -2.84 -12.43
C LEU A 191 7.24 -2.04 -13.61
N VAL A 192 8.12 -1.27 -14.25
CA VAL A 192 7.79 -0.45 -15.42
C VAL A 192 8.90 -0.63 -16.45
N SER A 193 8.55 -1.03 -17.67
CA SER A 193 9.54 -1.13 -18.75
C SER A 193 10.08 0.26 -19.07
N GLU A 194 11.34 0.36 -19.49
CA GLU A 194 11.94 1.63 -19.94
C GLU A 194 11.11 2.25 -21.07
N LYS A 195 10.55 1.43 -21.94
CA LYS A 195 9.63 1.85 -23.01
C LYS A 195 8.37 2.54 -22.47
N MET A 196 7.80 2.04 -21.37
CA MET A 196 6.64 2.65 -20.72
C MET A 196 7.04 3.90 -19.93
N GLU A 197 8.14 3.82 -19.18
CA GLU A 197 8.67 4.95 -18.40
C GLU A 197 8.97 6.16 -19.30
N ASN A 198 9.58 5.93 -20.48
CA ASN A 198 9.88 6.97 -21.46
C ASN A 198 8.64 7.63 -22.08
N ARG A 199 7.42 7.17 -21.80
CA ARG A 199 6.20 7.88 -22.23
C ARG A 199 5.91 9.10 -21.35
N LEU A 200 6.37 9.07 -20.11
CA LEU A 200 6.17 10.12 -19.13
C LEU A 200 7.39 11.06 -19.15
N GLN A 201 7.28 12.13 -19.95
CA GLN A 201 8.37 13.07 -20.23
C GLN A 201 8.66 14.07 -19.09
N ASN A 202 7.76 14.20 -18.12
CA ASN A 202 7.86 15.06 -16.95
C ASN A 202 7.48 14.28 -15.69
N GLN A 203 7.60 14.88 -14.51
CA GLN A 203 7.19 14.24 -13.25
C GLN A 203 5.72 13.80 -13.24
N TYR A 204 4.82 14.67 -13.72
CA TYR A 204 3.38 14.43 -13.73
C TYR A 204 2.84 14.26 -15.14
N ALA A 205 1.81 13.44 -15.25
CA ALA A 205 1.02 13.30 -16.47
C ALA A 205 0.22 14.57 -16.77
N THR A 206 -0.25 14.72 -18.00
CA THR A 206 -1.18 15.80 -18.34
C THR A 206 -2.54 15.55 -17.65
N PRO A 207 -3.03 16.47 -16.81
CA PRO A 207 -4.32 16.32 -16.14
C PRO A 207 -5.48 16.17 -17.11
N SER A 208 -6.47 15.37 -16.70
CA SER A 208 -7.78 15.31 -17.36
C SER A 208 -8.79 14.75 -16.37
N ARG A 209 -10.08 15.07 -16.54
CA ARG A 209 -11.16 14.49 -15.71
C ARG A 209 -11.14 12.96 -15.70
N ASN A 210 -10.84 12.35 -16.85
CA ASN A 210 -10.73 10.89 -16.96
C ASN A 210 -9.52 10.34 -16.17
N LEU A 211 -8.39 11.05 -16.15
CA LEU A 211 -7.23 10.66 -15.35
C LEU A 211 -7.50 10.83 -13.85
N ALA A 212 -8.12 11.93 -13.44
CA ALA A 212 -8.57 12.15 -12.06
C ALA A 212 -9.46 11.00 -11.57
N LYS A 213 -10.54 10.71 -12.33
CA LYS A 213 -11.44 9.59 -12.01
C LYS A 213 -10.74 8.23 -12.00
N SER A 214 -9.75 8.05 -12.89
CA SER A 214 -8.94 6.84 -12.91
C SER A 214 -8.07 6.71 -11.66
N PHE A 215 -7.50 7.80 -11.16
CA PHE A 215 -6.73 7.83 -9.91
C PHE A 215 -7.61 7.58 -8.69
N GLU A 216 -8.84 8.12 -8.63
CA GLU A 216 -9.83 7.81 -7.58
C GLU A 216 -10.06 6.30 -7.47
N LEU A 217 -10.41 5.68 -8.60
CA LEU A 217 -10.73 4.25 -8.63
C LEU A 217 -9.52 3.35 -8.37
N GLN A 218 -8.33 3.76 -8.83
CA GLN A 218 -7.08 3.05 -8.51
C GLN A 218 -6.79 3.11 -7.01
N ASN A 219 -6.92 4.28 -6.38
CA ASN A 219 -6.70 4.43 -4.95
C ASN A 219 -7.71 3.60 -4.13
N PHE A 220 -9.00 3.61 -4.50
CA PHE A 220 -10.01 2.74 -3.91
C PHE A 220 -9.62 1.25 -3.99
N ASP A 221 -9.19 0.79 -5.17
CA ASP A 221 -8.77 -0.60 -5.36
C ASP A 221 -7.53 -0.94 -4.51
N LEU A 222 -6.59 0.00 -4.38
CA LEU A 222 -5.37 -0.15 -3.57
C LEU A 222 -5.69 -0.24 -2.07
N VAL A 223 -6.57 0.62 -1.56
CA VAL A 223 -7.04 0.57 -0.16
C VAL A 223 -7.68 -0.78 0.15
N ASN A 224 -8.55 -1.28 -0.73
CA ASN A 224 -9.19 -2.57 -0.52
C ASN A 224 -8.24 -3.76 -0.63
N ALA A 225 -7.28 -3.71 -1.55
CA ALA A 225 -6.21 -4.71 -1.62
C ALA A 225 -5.37 -4.73 -0.32
N GLU A 226 -5.04 -3.56 0.21
CA GLU A 226 -4.28 -3.43 1.46
C GLU A 226 -5.06 -3.97 2.66
N ARG A 227 -6.34 -3.60 2.78
CA ARG A 227 -7.22 -4.12 3.84
C ARG A 227 -7.29 -5.65 3.82
N VAL A 228 -7.42 -6.25 2.64
CA VAL A 228 -7.48 -7.71 2.49
C VAL A 228 -6.14 -8.37 2.82
N GLN A 229 -5.01 -7.77 2.45
CA GLN A 229 -3.68 -8.22 2.85
C GLN A 229 -3.50 -8.22 4.38
N HIS A 230 -4.21 -7.32 5.07
CA HIS A 230 -4.28 -7.22 6.54
C HIS A 230 -5.44 -8.01 7.18
N GLY A 231 -6.15 -8.86 6.41
CA GLY A 231 -7.22 -9.71 6.92
C GLY A 231 -8.51 -8.95 7.28
N LEU A 232 -8.71 -7.76 6.73
CA LEU A 232 -9.91 -6.94 6.93
C LEU A 232 -10.90 -7.08 5.77
N ASN A 233 -12.16 -6.76 6.04
CA ASN A 233 -13.19 -6.65 5.01
C ASN A 233 -12.91 -5.46 4.09
N THR A 234 -13.31 -5.60 2.83
CA THR A 234 -13.32 -4.49 1.86
C THR A 234 -14.32 -3.42 2.28
N LEU A 235 -14.07 -2.21 1.82
CA LEU A 235 -14.99 -1.07 1.88
C LEU A 235 -15.81 -1.02 0.60
N ASP A 236 -17.08 -0.65 0.75
CA ASP A 236 -17.99 -0.38 -0.36
C ASP A 236 -17.66 0.97 -1.00
N TYR A 237 -17.72 1.00 -2.32
CA TYR A 237 -17.50 2.22 -3.08
C TYR A 237 -18.73 3.13 -2.99
N SER A 238 -18.54 4.39 -2.61
CA SER A 238 -19.59 5.42 -2.65
C SER A 238 -19.23 6.54 -3.62
N GLU A 239 -20.01 6.68 -4.71
CA GLU A 239 -19.85 7.78 -5.65
C GLU A 239 -20.17 9.13 -5.00
N THR A 240 -21.19 9.21 -4.15
CA THR A 240 -21.61 10.46 -3.54
C THR A 240 -20.59 10.96 -2.52
N ILE A 241 -20.01 10.07 -1.71
CA ILE A 241 -18.89 10.44 -0.82
C ILE A 241 -17.63 10.78 -1.63
N SER A 242 -17.43 10.13 -2.79
CA SER A 242 -16.35 10.49 -3.72
C SER A 242 -16.56 11.89 -4.31
N ASP A 243 -17.80 12.32 -4.53
CA ASP A 243 -18.12 13.68 -4.96
C ASP A 243 -17.73 14.71 -3.88
N THR A 244 -18.04 14.46 -2.60
CA THR A 244 -17.59 15.30 -1.47
C THR A 244 -16.06 15.36 -1.39
N ALA A 245 -15.40 14.20 -1.48
CA ALA A 245 -13.94 14.12 -1.48
C ALA A 245 -13.32 14.88 -2.68
N ARG A 246 -13.96 14.82 -3.85
CA ARG A 246 -13.50 15.49 -5.07
C ARG A 246 -13.63 17.01 -4.95
N LYS A 247 -14.71 17.50 -4.34
CA LYS A 247 -14.86 18.93 -4.02
C LYS A 247 -13.71 19.43 -3.15
N HIS A 248 -13.32 18.66 -2.14
CA HIS A 248 -12.20 19.03 -1.26
C HIS A 248 -10.84 18.99 -1.98
N SER A 249 -10.58 17.96 -2.78
CA SER A 249 -9.36 17.91 -3.61
C SER A 249 -9.29 19.07 -4.63
N ASN A 250 -10.42 19.44 -5.24
CA ASN A 250 -10.53 20.60 -6.12
C ASN A 250 -10.28 21.90 -5.36
N ASP A 251 -10.89 22.10 -4.19
CA ASP A 251 -10.69 23.29 -3.36
C ASP A 251 -9.21 23.48 -2.96
N MET A 252 -8.56 22.41 -2.47
CA MET A 252 -7.13 22.43 -2.16
C MET A 252 -6.26 22.76 -3.38
N ALA A 253 -6.60 22.18 -4.54
CA ALA A 253 -5.85 22.36 -5.78
C ALA A 253 -6.00 23.77 -6.37
N GLU A 254 -7.21 24.35 -6.33
CA GLU A 254 -7.51 25.69 -6.84
C GLU A 254 -6.94 26.78 -5.92
N ASN A 255 -7.03 26.56 -4.61
CA ASN A 255 -6.64 27.56 -3.61
C ASN A 255 -5.24 27.33 -3.01
N ASN A 256 -4.45 26.42 -3.58
CA ASN A 256 -3.05 26.15 -3.24
C ASN A 256 -2.79 25.93 -1.73
N TYR A 257 -3.65 25.15 -1.07
CA TYR A 257 -3.49 24.78 0.33
C TYR A 257 -3.59 23.26 0.51
N PHE A 258 -3.19 22.76 1.68
CA PHE A 258 -3.26 21.34 2.01
C PHE A 258 -3.60 21.18 3.50
N ASP A 259 -4.89 21.05 3.78
CA ASP A 259 -5.44 20.95 5.14
C ASP A 259 -6.73 20.11 5.12
N HIS A 260 -7.04 19.48 6.26
CA HIS A 260 -8.30 18.78 6.49
C HIS A 260 -9.49 19.75 6.55
N ASN A 261 -9.29 20.96 7.08
CA ASN A 261 -10.31 21.98 7.10
C ASN A 261 -10.24 22.81 5.82
N ASN A 262 -11.40 23.10 5.22
CA ASN A 262 -11.43 24.00 4.08
C ASN A 262 -11.20 25.46 4.52
N GLN A 263 -11.10 26.39 3.58
CA GLN A 263 -10.87 27.81 3.89
C GLN A 263 -12.04 28.50 4.61
N SER A 264 -13.24 27.91 4.54
CA SER A 264 -14.41 28.34 5.33
C SER A 264 -14.36 27.82 6.77
N GLY A 265 -13.42 26.93 7.10
CA GLY A 265 -13.28 26.29 8.40
C GLY A 265 -14.06 24.98 8.57
N ASP A 266 -14.73 24.49 7.53
CA ASP A 266 -15.47 23.22 7.58
C ASP A 266 -14.50 22.04 7.64
N SER A 267 -14.70 21.18 8.62
CA SER A 267 -13.99 19.91 8.75
C SER A 267 -14.47 18.89 7.71
N PRO A 268 -13.79 17.73 7.56
CA PRO A 268 -14.26 16.65 6.69
C PRO A 268 -15.67 16.17 7.05
N PHE A 269 -16.03 16.24 8.33
CA PHE A 269 -17.33 15.82 8.84
C PHE A 269 -18.42 16.82 8.48
N ASP A 270 -18.13 18.11 8.63
CA ASP A 270 -19.05 19.18 8.21
C ASP A 270 -19.33 19.08 6.70
N ARG A 271 -18.29 18.83 5.88
CA ARG A 271 -18.47 18.62 4.43
C ARG A 271 -19.33 17.41 4.10
N LEU A 272 -19.16 16.30 4.81
CA LEU A 272 -19.98 15.09 4.63
C LEU A 272 -21.44 15.35 5.04
N GLU A 273 -21.68 15.99 6.18
CA GLU A 273 -23.03 16.32 6.66
C GLU A 273 -23.75 17.31 5.72
N GLN A 274 -23.04 18.36 5.26
CA GLN A 274 -23.57 19.34 4.32
C GLN A 274 -23.98 18.71 2.97
N ASP A 275 -23.27 17.67 2.53
CA ASP A 275 -23.60 16.90 1.34
C ASP A 275 -24.64 15.78 1.59
N GLY A 276 -25.17 15.69 2.81
CA GLY A 276 -26.27 14.79 3.18
C GLY A 276 -25.83 13.37 3.51
N HIS A 277 -24.62 13.18 4.03
CA HIS A 277 -24.11 11.88 4.45
C HIS A 277 -24.23 11.68 5.97
N ASP A 278 -25.04 10.71 6.38
CA ASP A 278 -25.11 10.25 7.76
C ASP A 278 -24.03 9.18 8.02
N PHE A 279 -23.36 9.26 9.18
CA PHE A 279 -22.34 8.29 9.59
C PHE A 279 -22.22 8.21 11.11
N ASN A 280 -21.85 7.04 11.65
CA ASN A 280 -21.53 6.89 13.07
C ASN A 280 -20.03 7.01 13.34
N ALA A 281 -19.22 6.74 12.32
CA ALA A 281 -17.79 7.00 12.30
C ALA A 281 -17.40 7.57 10.94
N ALA A 282 -16.51 8.56 10.93
CA ALA A 282 -15.89 9.04 9.71
C ALA A 282 -14.39 9.28 9.91
N GLY A 283 -13.66 9.39 8.81
CA GLY A 283 -12.24 9.76 8.79
C GLY A 283 -11.83 10.24 7.41
N GLU A 284 -10.74 11.01 7.35
CA GLU A 284 -10.17 11.53 6.11
C GLU A 284 -8.67 11.26 6.05
N ASN A 285 -8.18 10.85 4.87
CA ASN A 285 -6.77 10.94 4.53
C ASN A 285 -6.57 11.90 3.37
N LEU A 286 -5.48 12.66 3.41
CA LEU A 286 -5.07 13.55 2.33
C LEU A 286 -3.69 13.15 1.81
N ALA A 287 -3.50 13.24 0.49
CA ALA A 287 -2.19 13.14 -0.14
C ALA A 287 -2.02 14.22 -1.20
N TYR A 288 -0.78 14.65 -1.43
CA TYR A 288 -0.46 15.70 -2.40
C TYR A 288 0.93 15.49 -3.02
N GLY A 289 1.01 15.66 -4.34
CA GLY A 289 2.27 15.71 -5.09
C GLY A 289 2.89 14.35 -5.44
N GLN A 290 2.27 13.23 -5.07
CA GLN A 290 2.69 11.92 -5.55
C GLN A 290 2.36 11.79 -7.05
N PRO A 291 3.14 11.06 -7.87
CA PRO A 291 2.90 11.02 -9.32
C PRO A 291 1.72 10.14 -9.75
N SER A 292 1.25 9.23 -8.90
CA SER A 292 0.09 8.37 -9.16
C SER A 292 -0.50 7.80 -7.87
N SER A 293 -1.70 7.19 -7.97
CA SER A 293 -2.39 6.58 -6.83
C SER A 293 -1.59 5.48 -6.13
N ILE A 294 -0.71 4.77 -6.85
CA ILE A 294 0.22 3.79 -6.26
C ILE A 294 1.13 4.48 -5.23
N TYR A 295 1.77 5.58 -5.62
CA TYR A 295 2.69 6.31 -4.74
C TYR A 295 1.93 7.02 -3.60
N ALA A 296 0.75 7.59 -3.88
CA ALA A 296 -0.10 8.19 -2.85
C ALA A 296 -0.48 7.15 -1.78
N HIS A 297 -0.97 5.98 -2.19
CA HIS A 297 -1.36 4.92 -1.27
C HIS A 297 -0.18 4.40 -0.43
N GLN A 298 0.99 4.16 -1.05
CA GLN A 298 2.17 3.70 -0.32
C GLN A 298 2.66 4.75 0.70
N GLY A 299 2.61 6.04 0.35
CA GLY A 299 2.93 7.14 1.28
C GLY A 299 1.92 7.25 2.43
N LEU A 300 0.62 7.11 2.15
CA LEU A 300 -0.42 7.07 3.18
C LEU A 300 -0.23 5.90 4.13
N MET A 301 0.09 4.70 3.61
CA MET A 301 0.42 3.56 4.45
C MET A 301 1.66 3.82 5.30
N ASN A 302 2.67 4.54 4.84
CA ASN A 302 3.82 4.92 5.67
C ASN A 302 3.54 6.10 6.65
N SER A 303 2.32 6.63 6.73
CA SER A 303 1.91 7.54 7.80
C SER A 303 1.05 6.82 8.82
N LEU A 304 1.47 6.75 10.09
CA LEU A 304 0.68 6.05 11.13
C LEU A 304 -0.72 6.64 11.33
N GLY A 305 -0.89 7.95 11.14
CA GLY A 305 -2.20 8.59 11.19
C GLY A 305 -3.11 8.08 10.07
N HIS A 306 -2.62 8.13 8.82
CA HIS A 306 -3.41 7.74 7.65
C HIS A 306 -3.64 6.22 7.59
N ARG A 307 -2.62 5.42 7.93
CA ARG A 307 -2.72 3.95 8.04
C ARG A 307 -3.83 3.53 8.98
N LYS A 308 -4.03 4.23 10.10
CA LYS A 308 -5.10 3.92 11.05
C LYS A 308 -6.47 4.01 10.38
N ASN A 309 -6.71 5.00 9.51
CA ASN A 309 -7.96 5.13 8.78
C ASN A 309 -8.13 3.99 7.76
N ILE A 310 -7.10 3.72 6.95
CA ILE A 310 -7.11 2.63 5.94
C ILE A 310 -7.46 1.29 6.58
N LEU A 311 -6.89 1.00 7.76
CA LEU A 311 -7.05 -0.28 8.45
C LEU A 311 -8.10 -0.27 9.58
N LYS A 312 -8.91 0.80 9.68
CA LYS A 312 -9.95 0.90 10.71
C LYS A 312 -11.09 -0.09 10.42
N LYS A 313 -11.48 -0.87 11.43
CA LYS A 313 -12.47 -1.95 11.28
C LYS A 313 -13.90 -1.44 11.21
N GLU A 314 -14.15 -0.30 11.84
CA GLU A 314 -15.46 0.31 11.95
C GLU A 314 -15.92 0.92 10.62
N PHE A 315 -15.00 1.25 9.71
CA PHE A 315 -15.35 1.75 8.38
C PHE A 315 -15.82 0.62 7.46
N ASN A 316 -16.88 0.90 6.71
CA ASN A 316 -17.47 0.01 5.72
C ASN A 316 -17.59 0.68 4.33
N THR A 317 -17.41 1.99 4.22
CA THR A 317 -17.56 2.74 2.97
C THR A 317 -16.35 3.63 2.72
N LEU A 318 -15.97 3.79 1.45
CA LEU A 318 -14.91 4.68 0.99
C LEU A 318 -15.36 5.48 -0.24
N GLY A 319 -15.18 6.78 -0.19
CA GLY A 319 -15.15 7.64 -1.38
C GLY A 319 -13.79 8.30 -1.55
N VAL A 320 -13.33 8.40 -2.79
CA VAL A 320 -12.02 8.99 -3.12
C VAL A 320 -12.23 10.09 -4.14
N GLY A 321 -11.61 11.25 -3.89
CA GLY A 321 -11.63 12.40 -4.78
C GLY A 321 -10.22 12.79 -5.21
N VAL A 322 -10.03 13.04 -6.50
CA VAL A 322 -8.75 13.51 -7.04
C VAL A 322 -8.94 14.74 -7.90
N ASP A 323 -8.07 15.74 -7.72
CA ASP A 323 -7.92 16.83 -8.67
C ASP A 323 -6.44 17.25 -8.82
N PHE A 324 -6.16 18.15 -9.75
CA PHE A 324 -4.81 18.62 -10.06
C PHE A 324 -4.73 20.14 -10.00
N ASN A 325 -3.67 20.68 -9.42
CA ASN A 325 -3.42 22.13 -9.48
C ASN A 325 -2.85 22.56 -10.85
N GLU A 326 -2.59 23.87 -11.00
CA GLU A 326 -2.00 24.45 -12.21
C GLU A 326 -0.62 23.87 -12.59
N HIS A 327 0.13 23.35 -11.61
CA HIS A 327 1.41 22.67 -11.80
C HIS A 327 1.27 21.17 -12.10
N LYS A 328 0.03 20.69 -12.34
CA LYS A 328 -0.33 19.29 -12.61
C LYS A 328 -0.07 18.36 -11.44
N GLN A 329 0.11 18.90 -10.24
CA GLN A 329 0.31 18.12 -9.03
C GLN A 329 -1.06 17.61 -8.55
N PRO A 330 -1.21 16.28 -8.40
CA PRO A 330 -2.46 15.72 -7.89
C PRO A 330 -2.62 15.91 -6.39
N TYR A 331 -3.88 16.08 -6.00
CA TYR A 331 -4.41 16.10 -4.63
C TYR A 331 -5.38 14.93 -4.50
N TRP A 332 -5.23 14.13 -3.45
CA TRP A 332 -6.14 13.04 -3.09
C TRP A 332 -6.83 13.35 -1.77
N THR A 333 -8.11 13.03 -1.71
CA THR A 333 -8.91 12.98 -0.49
C THR A 333 -9.56 11.60 -0.43
N GLU A 334 -9.32 10.85 0.64
CA GLU A 334 -10.02 9.59 0.95
C GLU A 334 -10.97 9.84 2.13
N ASN A 335 -12.28 9.76 1.89
CA ASN A 335 -13.30 9.88 2.93
C ASN A 335 -13.87 8.51 3.27
N TYR A 336 -13.76 8.15 4.53
CA TYR A 336 -14.21 6.89 5.10
C TYR A 336 -15.46 7.11 5.94
N THR A 337 -16.45 6.21 5.84
CA THR A 337 -17.60 6.18 6.74
C THR A 337 -17.91 4.77 7.25
N GLY A 338 -18.59 4.69 8.39
CA GLY A 338 -18.89 3.47 9.14
C GLY A 338 -20.25 3.49 9.84
#